data_AF-A0A963N1V0-F1
#
_entry.id   AF-A0A963N1V0-F1
#
_cell.length_a   1.000
_cell.length_b   1.000
_cell.length_c   1.000
_cell.angle_alpha   90.00
_cell.angle_beta   90.00
_cell.angle_gamma   90.00
#
_symmetry.space_group_name_H-M   'P 1'
#
loop_
_entity.id
_entity.type
_entity.pdbx_description
1 polymer ?
#
loop_
_entity_poly.entity_id
_entity_poly.type
_entity_poly.pdbx_seq_one_letter_code
_entity_poly.pdbx_strand_id
1 'polypeptide(L)'
;MTWQPNVHSSLFMSFFRFMKHEAGLNDLDAILKSFRLYLDHIEAEDLEEVLSLTRAWTLVRFFDADLLQQATCTCCGGHYVAHAYDPTHEFVCGLCNMPSRAGKGRRTRKGASDRTAMV
;
A
#
# COMPACT_ATOMS: atom_id res chain seq x y z
N MET A 1 -3.60 -11.59 5.47
CA MET A 1 -2.48 -10.69 5.08
C MET A 1 -1.64 -10.31 6.30
N THR A 2 -0.32 -10.18 6.18
CA THR A 2 0.54 -9.66 7.25
C THR A 2 0.33 -8.15 7.44
N TRP A 3 0.35 -7.66 8.69
CA TRP A 3 -0.10 -6.30 9.02
C TRP A 3 0.68 -5.19 8.30
N GLN A 4 2.02 -5.20 8.36
CA GLN A 4 2.84 -4.11 7.84
C GLN A 4 2.79 -4.03 6.30
N PRO A 5 3.03 -5.11 5.52
CA PRO A 5 2.87 -5.03 4.07
C PRO A 5 1.45 -4.61 3.66
N ASN A 6 0.42 -5.05 4.40
CA ASN A 6 -0.96 -4.66 4.11
C ASN A 6 -1.21 -3.16 4.29
N VAL A 7 -0.67 -2.54 5.35
CA VAL A 7 -0.76 -1.08 5.56
C VAL A 7 -0.12 -0.33 4.38
N HIS A 8 1.09 -0.72 3.97
CA HIS A 8 1.80 -0.09 2.85
C HIS A 8 1.05 -0.27 1.51
N SER A 9 0.54 -1.48 1.24
CA SER A 9 -0.28 -1.75 0.06
C SER A 9 -1.58 -0.95 0.04
N SER A 10 -2.22 -0.79 1.20
CA SER A 10 -3.49 -0.05 1.34
C SER A 10 -3.28 1.46 1.15
N LEU A 11 -2.16 2.00 1.66
CA LEU A 11 -1.76 3.38 1.43
C LEU A 11 -1.52 3.64 -0.07
N PHE A 12 -0.69 2.81 -0.72
CA PHE A 12 -0.45 2.92 -2.15
C PHE A 12 -1.75 2.81 -2.96
N MET A 13 -2.63 1.86 -2.63
CA MET A 13 -3.90 1.68 -3.35
C MET A 13 -4.83 2.89 -3.17
N SER A 14 -4.79 3.56 -2.02
CA SER A 14 -5.54 4.80 -1.81
C SER A 14 -5.04 5.92 -2.72
N PHE A 15 -3.72 6.08 -2.85
CA PHE A 15 -3.12 7.01 -3.81
C PHE A 15 -3.45 6.64 -5.26
N PHE A 16 -3.31 5.37 -5.62
CA PHE A 16 -3.61 4.88 -6.97
C PHE A 16 -5.06 5.14 -7.37
N ARG A 17 -6.02 4.83 -6.49
CA ARG A 17 -7.44 5.11 -6.75
C ARG A 17 -7.70 6.60 -6.94
N PHE A 18 -7.09 7.46 -6.12
CA PHE A 18 -7.19 8.92 -6.30
C PHE A 18 -6.61 9.37 -7.66
N MET A 19 -5.39 8.93 -7.99
CA MET A 19 -4.74 9.28 -9.26
C MET A 19 -5.53 8.76 -10.48
N LYS A 20 -6.16 7.59 -10.35
CA LYS A 20 -6.92 6.95 -11.41
C LYS A 20 -8.30 7.60 -11.61
N HIS A 21 -9.04 7.83 -10.53
CA HIS A 21 -10.43 8.27 -10.59
C HIS A 21 -10.58 9.79 -10.54
N GLU A 22 -9.91 10.46 -9.60
CA GLU A 22 -10.06 11.90 -9.39
C GLU A 22 -9.15 12.71 -10.33
N ALA A 23 -7.91 12.25 -10.52
CA ALA A 23 -6.96 12.91 -11.42
C ALA A 23 -7.03 12.42 -12.88
N GLY A 24 -7.84 11.38 -13.16
CA GLY A 24 -8.11 10.90 -14.52
C GLY A 24 -6.89 10.35 -15.28
N LEU A 25 -5.86 9.88 -14.59
CA LEU A 25 -4.64 9.39 -15.23
C LEU A 25 -4.82 8.00 -15.85
N ASN A 26 -3.99 7.69 -16.86
CA ASN A 26 -3.88 6.32 -17.35
C ASN A 26 -3.21 5.40 -16.29
N ASP A 27 -3.31 4.09 -16.46
CA ASP A 27 -2.83 3.12 -15.45
C ASP A 27 -1.35 3.29 -15.12
N LEU A 28 -0.50 3.44 -16.14
CA LEU A 28 0.94 3.53 -15.94
C LEU A 28 1.31 4.80 -15.17
N ASP A 29 0.77 5.95 -15.59
CA ASP A 29 1.02 7.23 -14.92
C ASP A 29 0.46 7.24 -13.51
N ALA A 30 -0.73 6.66 -13.29
CA ALA A 30 -1.32 6.54 -11.97
C ALA A 30 -0.45 5.65 -11.06
N ILE A 31 0.09 4.54 -11.55
CA ILE A 31 1.00 3.67 -10.79
C ILE A 31 2.28 4.42 -10.43
N LEU A 32 2.95 5.04 -11.41
CA LEU A 32 4.23 5.73 -11.20
C LEU A 32 4.09 6.89 -10.21
N LYS A 33 3.10 7.76 -10.40
CA LYS A 33 2.88 8.90 -9.50
C LYS A 33 2.46 8.48 -8.10
N SER A 34 1.61 7.46 -7.98
CA SER A 34 1.19 6.93 -6.67
C SER A 34 2.34 6.24 -5.95
N PHE A 35 3.20 5.53 -6.67
CA PHE A 35 4.38 4.91 -6.09
C PHE A 35 5.38 5.96 -5.62
N ARG A 36 5.58 7.04 -6.37
CA ARG A 36 6.40 8.17 -5.94
C ARG A 36 5.84 8.83 -4.68
N LEU A 37 4.54 9.13 -4.64
CA LEU A 37 3.90 9.70 -3.45
C LEU A 37 4.00 8.77 -2.24
N TYR A 38 3.89 7.45 -2.45
CA TYR A 38 4.16 6.46 -1.42
C TYR A 38 5.60 6.56 -0.90
N LEU A 39 6.62 6.63 -1.78
CA LEU A 39 8.01 6.78 -1.35
C LEU A 39 8.23 8.07 -0.55
N ASP A 40 7.68 9.18 -1.02
CA ASP A 40 7.78 10.49 -0.35
C ASP A 40 7.17 10.43 1.06
N HIS A 41 6.03 9.75 1.22
CA HIS A 41 5.39 9.54 2.53
C HIS A 41 6.22 8.63 3.45
N ILE A 42 6.77 7.53 2.93
CA ILE A 42 7.63 6.62 3.72
C ILE A 42 8.90 7.34 4.19
N GLU A 43 9.49 8.19 3.36
CA GLU A 43 10.66 8.99 3.72
C GLU A 43 10.33 10.07 4.75
N ALA A 44 9.23 10.81 4.56
CA ALA A 44 8.81 11.87 5.48
C ALA A 44 8.52 11.36 6.91
N GLU A 45 8.02 10.13 7.03
CA GLU A 45 7.67 9.50 8.30
C GLU A 45 8.78 8.59 8.88
N ASP A 46 9.99 8.59 8.28
CA ASP A 46 11.12 7.70 8.65
C ASP A 46 10.73 6.21 8.76
N LEU A 47 9.88 5.75 7.83
CA LEU A 47 9.38 4.38 7.80
C LEU A 47 10.25 3.47 6.93
N GLU A 48 10.19 2.17 7.22
CA GLU A 48 10.83 1.16 6.37
C GLU A 48 10.06 1.00 5.05
N GLU A 49 10.74 1.05 3.90
CA GLU A 49 10.10 0.73 2.62
C GLU A 49 9.90 -0.78 2.50
N VAL A 50 8.64 -1.20 2.60
CA VAL A 50 8.24 -2.62 2.50
C VAL A 50 7.65 -2.97 1.13
N LEU A 51 7.14 -1.98 0.39
CA LEU A 51 6.54 -2.12 -0.94
C LEU A 51 7.50 -1.60 -2.02
N SER A 52 7.83 -2.46 -3.00
CA SER A 52 8.60 -2.08 -4.19
C SER A 52 7.68 -1.76 -5.38
N LEU A 53 8.22 -1.10 -6.41
CA LEU A 53 7.46 -0.72 -7.62
C LEU A 53 6.81 -1.93 -8.31
N THR A 54 7.55 -3.03 -8.48
CA THR A 54 7.02 -4.25 -9.10
C THR A 54 5.87 -4.83 -8.28
N ARG A 55 5.97 -4.82 -6.95
CA ARG A 55 4.88 -5.29 -6.06
C ARG A 55 3.67 -4.37 -6.12
N ALA A 56 3.87 -3.06 -6.24
CA ALA A 56 2.79 -2.09 -6.41
C ALA A 56 2.06 -2.31 -7.74
N TRP A 57 2.80 -2.53 -8.83
CA TRP A 57 2.23 -2.90 -10.13
C TRP A 57 1.45 -4.22 -10.06
N THR A 58 2.01 -5.26 -9.45
CA THR A 58 1.31 -6.55 -9.25
C THR A 58 0.04 -6.37 -8.41
N LEU A 59 0.06 -5.51 -7.40
CA LEU A 59 -1.11 -5.21 -6.58
C LEU A 59 -2.25 -4.66 -7.43
N VAL A 60 -1.98 -3.70 -8.33
CA VAL A 60 -2.99 -3.18 -9.27
C VAL A 60 -3.55 -4.30 -10.14
N ARG A 61 -2.69 -5.15 -10.72
CA ARG A 61 -3.13 -6.29 -11.53
C ARG A 61 -4.00 -7.29 -10.75
N PHE A 62 -3.76 -7.48 -9.46
CA PHE A 62 -4.60 -8.34 -8.60
C PHE A 62 -5.96 -7.72 -8.28
N PHE A 63 -6.05 -6.39 -8.19
CA PHE A 63 -7.34 -5.71 -8.12
C PHE A 63 -8.09 -5.78 -9.45
N ASP A 64 -7.41 -5.57 -10.58
CA ASP A 64 -8.01 -5.68 -11.92
C ASP A 64 -8.54 -7.09 -12.24
N ALA A 65 -7.96 -8.12 -11.60
CA ALA A 65 -8.35 -9.51 -11.75
C ALA A 65 -9.33 -10.02 -10.67
N ASP A 66 -9.91 -9.12 -9.87
CA ASP A 66 -10.83 -9.44 -8.76
C ASP A 66 -10.28 -10.49 -7.77
N LEU A 67 -8.96 -10.51 -7.55
CA LEU A 67 -8.31 -11.36 -6.56
C LEU A 67 -8.18 -10.67 -5.20
N LEU A 68 -8.21 -9.33 -5.21
CA LEU A 68 -8.17 -8.48 -4.03
C LEU A 68 -9.35 -7.52 -4.05
N GLN A 69 -9.79 -7.12 -2.86
CA GLN A 69 -10.83 -6.13 -2.65
C GLN A 69 -10.43 -5.16 -1.54
N GLN A 70 -11.26 -4.15 -1.33
CA GLN A 70 -11.10 -3.20 -0.25
C GLN A 70 -12.07 -3.54 0.90
N ALA A 71 -11.53 -3.69 2.10
CA ALA A 71 -12.28 -3.90 3.34
C ALA A 71 -12.23 -2.65 4.20
N THR A 72 -13.35 -2.26 4.78
CA THR A 72 -13.44 -1.12 5.70
C THR A 72 -13.26 -1.61 7.13
N CYS A 73 -12.34 -0.99 7.86
CA CYS A 73 -12.10 -1.30 9.27
C CYS A 73 -13.27 -0.82 10.13
N THR A 74 -13.86 -1.70 10.94
CA THR A 74 -14.96 -1.34 11.85
C THR A 74 -14.52 -0.48 13.04
N CYS A 75 -13.23 -0.39 13.32
CA CYS A 75 -12.66 0.38 14.42
C CYS A 75 -12.24 1.81 14.00
N CYS A 76 -11.45 1.96 12.94
CA CYS A 76 -10.95 3.27 12.48
C CYS A 76 -11.63 3.81 11.21
N GLY A 77 -12.48 3.03 10.53
CA GLY A 77 -13.11 3.42 9.26
C GLY A 77 -12.16 3.42 8.05
N GLY A 78 -10.87 3.16 8.25
CA GLY A 78 -9.88 3.11 7.17
C GLY A 78 -10.11 1.96 6.21
N HIS A 79 -9.68 2.14 4.97
CA HIS A 79 -9.83 1.13 3.93
C HIS A 79 -8.53 0.35 3.69
N TYR A 80 -8.61 -0.97 3.74
CA TYR A 80 -7.47 -1.86 3.65
C TYR A 80 -7.64 -2.93 2.59
N VAL A 81 -6.52 -3.43 2.06
CA VAL A 81 -6.52 -4.53 1.08
C VAL A 81 -6.93 -5.83 1.78
N ALA A 82 -7.87 -6.56 1.21
CA ALA A 82 -8.28 -7.90 1.63
C ALA A 82 -8.37 -8.84 0.42
N HIS A 83 -8.44 -10.15 0.64
CA HIS A 83 -8.76 -11.08 -0.46
C HIS A 83 -10.23 -10.94 -0.85
N ALA A 84 -10.54 -11.08 -2.14
CA ALA A 84 -11.87 -10.82 -2.70
C ALA A 84 -13.02 -11.65 -2.10
N TYR A 85 -12.72 -12.80 -1.49
CA TYR A 85 -13.72 -13.71 -0.93
C TYR A 85 -13.62 -13.87 0.59
N ASP A 86 -12.76 -13.07 1.26
CA ASP A 86 -12.70 -13.06 2.72
C ASP A 86 -13.90 -12.29 3.30
N PRO A 87 -14.50 -12.73 4.41
CA PRO A 87 -15.54 -11.97 5.10
C PRO A 87 -15.01 -10.60 5.58
N THR A 88 -15.59 -9.51 5.08
CA THR A 88 -15.15 -8.14 5.40
C THR A 88 -16.03 -7.41 6.42
N HIS A 89 -17.19 -7.96 6.79
CA HIS A 89 -18.17 -7.29 7.67
C HIS A 89 -17.61 -6.89 9.05
N GLU A 90 -16.78 -7.76 9.65
CA GLU A 90 -16.15 -7.53 10.96
C GLU A 90 -14.64 -7.26 10.82
N PHE A 91 -14.20 -6.77 9.66
CA PHE A 91 -12.79 -6.56 9.41
C PHE A 91 -12.20 -5.51 10.37
N VAL A 92 -11.11 -5.88 11.06
CA VAL A 92 -10.31 -4.98 11.90
C VAL A 92 -8.90 -4.94 11.33
N CYS A 93 -8.41 -3.74 11.03
CA CYS A 93 -7.09 -3.59 10.42
C CYS A 93 -5.95 -3.91 11.40
N GLY A 94 -4.76 -4.19 10.84
CA GLY A 94 -3.58 -4.53 11.63
C GLY A 94 -2.99 -3.38 12.45
N LEU A 95 -3.50 -2.14 12.32
CA LEU A 95 -3.15 -1.03 13.21
C LEU A 95 -4.07 -0.97 14.43
N CYS A 96 -5.37 -1.23 14.24
CA CYS A 96 -6.35 -1.31 15.32
C CYS A 96 -6.19 -2.58 16.16
N ASN A 97 -5.74 -3.68 15.55
CA ASN A 97 -5.39 -4.92 16.24
C ASN A 97 -3.92 -5.26 16.01
N MET A 98 -3.03 -4.40 16.52
CA MET A 98 -1.60 -4.54 16.30
C MET A 98 -1.06 -5.83 16.95
N PRO A 99 -0.36 -6.70 16.19
CA PRO A 99 0.18 -7.93 16.75
C PRO A 99 1.35 -7.62 17.68
N SER A 100 1.55 -8.45 18.72
CA SER A 100 2.54 -8.24 19.79
C SER A 100 4.00 -8.13 19.34
N ARG A 101 4.31 -8.47 18.08
CA ARG A 101 5.66 -8.39 17.48
C ARG A 101 5.80 -7.29 16.43
N ALA A 102 4.83 -6.38 16.32
CA ALA A 102 4.99 -5.20 15.49
C ALA A 102 6.22 -4.39 15.94
N GLY A 103 7.02 -3.92 14.99
CA GLY A 103 8.28 -3.20 15.27
C GLY A 103 9.52 -4.07 15.45
N LYS A 104 9.40 -5.40 15.59
CA LYS A 104 10.56 -6.32 15.64
C LYS A 104 11.01 -6.77 14.24
N GLY A 105 11.12 -5.81 13.31
CA GLY A 105 11.60 -6.02 11.95
C GLY A 105 13.14 -5.97 11.89
N ARG A 106 13.74 -6.83 11.06
CA ARG A 106 15.19 -6.86 10.83
C ARG A 106 15.55 -5.66 9.95
N ARG A 107 16.03 -4.55 10.53
CA ARG A 107 16.52 -3.37 9.79
C ARG A 107 17.60 -3.81 8.77
N THR A 108 17.22 -4.03 7.52
CA THR A 108 18.18 -4.17 6.43
C THR A 108 18.55 -2.77 5.96
N ARG A 109 19.80 -2.39 6.21
CA ARG A 109 20.38 -1.09 5.85
C ARG A 109 20.23 -0.90 4.33
N LYS A 110 19.45 0.10 3.90
CA LYS A 110 19.33 0.46 2.48
C LYS A 110 20.62 1.13 2.01
N GLY A 111 21.18 0.64 0.91
CA GLY A 111 22.07 1.43 0.07
C GLY A 111 21.24 2.53 -0.59
N ALA A 112 21.71 3.77 -0.50
CA ALA A 112 21.13 4.92 -1.18
C ALA A 112 21.14 4.66 -2.69
N SER A 113 19.98 4.37 -3.28
CA SER A 113 19.81 4.48 -4.73
C SER A 113 19.60 5.95 -5.01
N ASP A 114 20.61 6.59 -5.57
CA ASP A 114 20.52 7.93 -6.14
C ASP A 114 19.43 7.93 -7.23
N ARG A 115 18.37 8.72 -7.03
CA ARG A 115 17.16 8.73 -7.89
C ARG A 115 16.97 10.12 -8.49
N THR A 116 17.99 10.56 -9.23
CA THR A 116 17.95 11.78 -10.04
C THR A 116 18.08 11.43 -11.52
N ALA A 117 17.12 10.71 -12.09
CA ALA A 117 16.93 10.62 -13.55
C ALA A 117 15.66 9.84 -13.89
N MET A 118 14.52 10.52 -13.91
CA MET A 118 13.39 10.12 -14.76
C MET A 118 12.61 11.40 -15.07
N VAL A 119 13.22 12.21 -15.95
CA VAL A 119 12.58 13.31 -16.68
C VAL A 119 12.26 12.77 -18.06
#